data_AF-A0A1C5SJM0-F1
#
_entry.id   AF-A0A1C5SJM0-F1
#
_cell.length_a   1.000
_cell.length_b   1.000
_cell.length_c   1.000
_cell.angle_alpha   90.00
_cell.angle_beta   90.00
_cell.angle_gamma   90.00
#
_symmetry.space_group_name_H-M   'P 1'
#
loop_
_entity.id
_entity.type
_entity.pdbx_description
1 polymer ?
#
loop_
_entity_poly.entity_id
_entity_poly.type
_entity_poly.pdbx_seq_one_letter_code
_entity_poly.pdbx_strand_id
1 'polypeptide(L)' 'MGALRVTLTGNSEAWIENYRGILEYTGERILLQAKTCQVCLEGTRLSIDYYTNEDMKISGNISALRYLRE' A
#
# COMPACT_ATOMS: atom_id res chain seq x y z
N MET A 1 -8.46 -13.65 -9.56
CA MET A 1 -7.15 -13.62 -8.87
C MET A 1 -6.19 -12.79 -9.70
N GLY A 2 -6.01 -11.52 -9.35
CA GLY A 2 -5.20 -10.55 -10.13
C GLY A 2 -3.78 -10.39 -9.61
N ALA A 3 -2.95 -9.69 -10.39
CA ALA A 3 -1.70 -9.14 -9.91
C ALA A 3 -1.99 -8.01 -8.90
N LEU A 4 -1.03 -7.72 -8.02
CA LEU A 4 -1.08 -6.52 -7.17
C LEU A 4 -1.29 -5.30 -8.07
N ARG A 5 -2.30 -4.49 -7.72
CA ARG A 5 -2.55 -3.24 -8.40
C ARG A 5 -2.51 -2.11 -7.39
N VAL A 6 -1.80 -1.05 -7.77
CA VAL A 6 -1.76 0.19 -7.01
C VAL A 6 -2.23 1.33 -7.90
N THR A 7 -3.22 2.08 -7.43
CA THR A 7 -3.68 3.32 -8.07
C THR A 7 -3.33 4.49 -7.16
N LEU A 8 -2.48 5.40 -7.62
CA LEU A 8 -2.07 6.60 -6.90
C LEU A 8 -2.83 7.83 -7.44
N THR A 9 -3.45 8.60 -6.55
CA THR A 9 -4.11 9.86 -6.88
C THR A 9 -3.36 11.00 -6.20
N GLY A 10 -2.52 11.69 -6.99
CA GLY A 10 -1.54 12.63 -6.44
C GLY A 10 -0.56 11.91 -5.49
N ASN A 11 -0.05 12.64 -4.51
CA ASN A 11 0.76 12.08 -3.43
C ASN A 11 -0.05 11.88 -2.14
N SER A 12 -1.37 12.01 -2.19
CA SER A 12 -2.22 12.01 -0.99
C SER A 12 -3.01 10.73 -0.76
N GLU A 13 -3.23 9.94 -1.81
CA GLU A 13 -4.10 8.77 -1.77
C GLU A 13 -3.53 7.64 -2.62
N ALA A 14 -3.56 6.41 -2.09
CA ALA A 14 -3.26 5.19 -2.81
C ALA A 14 -4.33 4.13 -2.56
N TRP A 15 -4.79 3.48 -3.63
CA TRP A 15 -5.63 2.31 -3.58
C TRP A 15 -4.82 1.07 -3.90
N ILE A 16 -4.92 0.05 -3.05
CA ILE A 16 -4.21 -1.22 -3.18
C ILE A 16 -5.25 -2.32 -3.38
N GLU A 17 -5.11 -3.13 -4.42
CA GLU A 17 -5.97 -4.28 -4.70
C GLU A 17 -5.13 -5.57 -4.77
N ASN A 18 -5.74 -6.72 -4.46
CA ASN A 18 -5.08 -8.04 -4.52
C ASN A 18 -3.85 -8.18 -3.60
N TYR A 19 -3.85 -7.47 -2.47
CA TYR A 19 -2.88 -7.71 -1.39
C TYR A 19 -3.28 -8.94 -0.55
N ARG A 20 -2.32 -9.54 0.15
CA ARG A 20 -2.53 -10.69 1.05
C ARG A 20 -2.58 -10.27 2.52
N GLY A 21 -1.85 -9.23 2.89
CA GLY A 21 -1.81 -8.75 4.26
C GLY A 21 -0.87 -7.58 4.44
N ILE A 22 -0.96 -6.97 5.62
CA ILE A 22 -0.10 -5.88 6.07
C ILE A 22 1.05 -6.49 6.86
N LEU A 23 2.29 -6.12 6.51
CA LEU A 23 3.51 -6.54 7.21
C LEU A 23 4.00 -5.46 8.18
N GLU A 24 3.86 -4.19 7.79
CA GLU A 24 4.26 -3.03 8.59
C GLU A 24 3.25 -1.90 8.40
N TYR A 25 2.88 -1.23 9.49
CA TYR A 25 2.02 -0.06 9.47
C TYR A 25 2.49 0.97 10.49
N THR A 26 3.03 2.08 9.99
CA THR A 26 3.42 3.27 10.76
C THR A 26 2.96 4.53 10.02
N GLY A 27 3.11 5.69 10.67
CA GLY A 27 2.81 6.98 10.04
C GLY A 27 3.78 7.34 8.91
N GLU A 28 4.92 6.66 8.81
CA GLU A 28 5.98 6.94 7.85
C GLU A 28 6.11 5.84 6.79
N ARG A 29 5.63 4.62 7.07
CA ARG A 29 5.84 3.46 6.22
C ARG A 29 4.70 2.45 6.32
N ILE A 30 4.24 1.99 5.16
CA ILE A 30 3.27 0.89 5.03
C ILE A 30 3.86 -0.17 4.12
N LEU A 31 4.05 -1.38 4.64
CA LEU A 31 4.55 -2.52 3.89
C LEU A 31 3.44 -3.56 3.75
N LEU A 32 3.12 -3.93 2.52
CA LEU A 32 2.07 -4.90 2.21
C LEU A 32 2.68 -6.11 1.49
N GLN A 33 2.23 -7.30 1.87
CA GLN A 33 2.53 -8.54 1.17
C GLN A 33 1.49 -8.74 0.07
N ALA A 34 1.92 -8.97 -1.16
CA ALA A 34 1.07 -9.47 -2.25
C ALA A 34 1.41 -10.93 -2.57
N LYS A 35 0.80 -11.49 -3.61
CA LYS A 35 1.09 -12.88 -4.01
C LYS A 35 2.53 -13.12 -4.45
N THR A 36 3.11 -12.17 -5.19
CA THR A 36 4.37 -12.33 -5.92
C THR A 36 5.42 -11.28 -5.59
N CYS A 37 5.08 -10.32 -4.73
CA CYS A 37 5.95 -9.22 -4.34
C CYS A 37 5.45 -8.60 -3.03
N GLN A 38 6.25 -7.68 -2.49
CA GLN A 38 5.79 -6.72 -1.49
C GLN A 38 5.68 -5.34 -2.12
N VAL A 39 4.79 -4.51 -1.59
CA VAL A 39 4.77 -3.08 -1.91
C VAL A 39 5.01 -2.28 -0.65
N CYS A 40 5.95 -1.34 -0.75
CA CYS A 40 6.31 -0.43 0.31
C CYS A 40 5.88 0.98 -0.09
N LEU A 41 5.06 1.61 0.74
CA LEU A 41 4.75 3.02 0.68
C LEU A 41 5.52 3.73 1.80
N GLU A 42 6.22 4.80 1.46
CA GLU A 42 6.96 5.62 2.42
C GLU A 42 6.44 7.06 2.32
N GLY A 43 6.45 7.79 3.43
CA GLY A 43 5.79 9.08 3.51
C GLY A 43 5.74 9.69 4.90
N THR A 44 4.75 10.56 5.10
CA THR A 44 4.41 11.13 6.41
C THR A 44 2.90 11.13 6.61
N ARG A 45 2.46 10.89 7.85
CA ARG A 45 1.04 10.77 8.22
C ARG A 45 0.29 9.77 7.32
N LEU A 46 0.95 8.67 6.98
CA LEU A 46 0.32 7.55 6.28
C LEU A 46 -0.72 6.91 7.21
N SER A 47 -1.90 6.65 6.65
CA SER A 47 -3.04 6.07 7.36
C SER A 47 -3.77 5.11 6.44
N ILE A 48 -4.20 3.97 6.98
CA ILE A 48 -5.12 3.06 6.29
C ILE A 48 -6.54 3.49 6.65
N ASP A 49 -7.20 4.20 5.74
CA ASP A 49 -8.56 4.72 5.97
C ASP A 49 -9.62 3.62 5.87
N TYR A 50 -9.34 2.60 5.05
CA TYR A 50 -10.25 1.50 4.75
C TYR A 50 -9.44 0.28 4.31
N TYR A 51 -9.80 -0.90 4.80
CA TYR A 51 -9.20 -2.16 4.34
C TYR A 51 -10.22 -3.32 4.38
N THR A 52 -10.23 -4.11 3.31
CA THR A 52 -10.97 -5.37 3.19
C THR A 52 -10.08 -6.45 2.60
N ASN A 53 -10.57 -7.68 2.48
CA ASN A 53 -9.81 -8.75 1.83
C ASN A 53 -9.58 -8.51 0.32
N GLU A 54 -10.29 -7.57 -0.31
CA GLU A 54 -10.20 -7.31 -1.74
C GLU A 54 -9.30 -6.10 -2.04
N ASP A 55 -9.48 -5.02 -1.29
CA ASP A 55 -8.82 -3.74 -1.50
C ASP A 55 -8.55 -2.95 -0.21
N MET A 56 -7.76 -1.88 -0.35
CA MET A 56 -7.36 -1.01 0.73
C MET A 56 -7.19 0.41 0.20
N LYS A 57 -7.58 1.40 1.02
CA LYS A 57 -7.30 2.81 0.80
C LYS A 57 -6.28 3.30 1.83
N ILE A 58 -5.21 3.91 1.33
CA ILE A 58 -4.18 4.57 2.11
C ILE A 58 -4.26 6.07 1.81
N SER A 59 -4.24 6.89 2.86
CA SER A 59 -4.10 8.35 2.77
C SER A 59 -2.82 8.82 3.46
N GLY A 60 -2.39 10.03 3.15
CA GLY A 60 -1.24 10.67 3.82
C GLY A 60 -0.46 11.58 2.89
N ASN A 61 0.85 11.70 3.09
CA ASN A 61 1.76 12.28 2.10
C ASN A 61 2.76 11.20 1.69
N ILE A 62 2.54 10.62 0.52
CA ILE A 62 3.30 9.51 -0.05
C ILE A 62 4.49 10.08 -0.81
N SER A 63 5.70 9.84 -0.31
CA SER A 63 6.95 10.31 -0.92
C SER A 63 7.58 9.25 -1.83
N ALA A 64 7.34 7.96 -1.55
CA ALA A 64 7.85 6.88 -2.38
C ALA A 64 6.90 5.68 -2.40
N LEU A 65 6.88 4.98 -3.53
CA LEU A 65 6.25 3.68 -3.70
C LEU A 65 7.23 2.73 -4.38
N ARG A 66 7.47 1.56 -3.77
CA ARG A 66 8.44 0.58 -4.27
C ARG A 66 7.82 -0.82 -4.31
N TYR A 67 8.08 -1.53 -5.40
CA TYR A 67 7.81 -2.96 -5.48
C TYR A 67 9.09 -3.72 -5.13
N LEU A 68 9.02 -4.54 -4.08
CA LEU A 68 10.12 -5.38 -3.63
C LEU A 68 9.85 -6.80 -4.12
N ARG A 69 10.83 -7.42 -4.79
CA ARG A 69 10.80 -8.86 -5.09
C ARG A 69 11.58 -9.57 -4.00
N GLU A 70 11.05 -10.71 -3.55
CA GLU A 70 11.87 -11.73 -2.87
C GLU A 70 12.87 -12.34 -3.86
#